data_AF-A0A9E8YEF9-F1
#
_entry.id   AF-A0A9E8YEF9-F1
#
_cell.length_a   1.000
_cell.length_b   1.000
_cell.length_c   1.000
_cell.angle_alpha   90.00
_cell.angle_beta   90.00
_cell.angle_gamma   90.00
#
_symmetry.space_group_name_H-M   'P 1'
#
loop_
_entity.id
_entity.type
_entity.pdbx_description
1 polymer ?
#
loop_
_entity_poly.entity_id
_entity_poly.type
_entity_poly.pdbx_seq_one_letter_code
_entity_poly.pdbx_strand_id
1 'polypeptide(L)'
;MRLTQGCFSFLPDLTDEQILKQISYAISKGYAMNVEWSDDPHPRNSYWELWGLPLFDIKDPAAVMFEINEARKACANGYIRVNAFDASYGTESCVMCFIVSRPANEPGFYLDRTEGAGRFITYTIKSYSVQANPEGSRY
;
A
#
# COMPACT_ATOMS: atom_id res chain seq x y z
N MET A 1 -14.82 -5.98 -4.64
CA MET A 1 -13.68 -6.64 -5.31
C MET A 1 -12.50 -6.71 -4.34
N ARG A 2 -11.37 -7.34 -4.72
CA ARG A 2 -10.15 -7.37 -3.90
C ARG A 2 -9.06 -6.60 -4.64
N LEU A 3 -8.52 -5.54 -4.03
CA LEU A 3 -7.38 -4.83 -4.60
C LEU A 3 -6.15 -5.74 -4.58
N THR A 4 -5.53 -5.93 -5.75
CA THR A 4 -4.41 -6.85 -5.95
C THR A 4 -3.06 -6.16 -6.12
N GLN A 5 -2.95 -4.89 -5.70
CA GLN A 5 -1.65 -4.24 -5.51
C GLN A 5 -0.85 -4.94 -4.40
N GLY A 6 0.47 -4.77 -4.39
CA GLY A 6 1.38 -5.46 -3.48
C GLY A 6 1.65 -6.92 -3.87
N CYS A 7 2.83 -7.42 -3.55
CA CYS A 7 3.35 -8.68 -4.11
C CYS A 7 2.66 -9.97 -3.59
N PHE A 8 1.79 -9.88 -2.57
CA PHE A 8 1.14 -11.04 -1.95
C PHE A 8 -0.40 -11.02 -1.98
N SER A 9 -1.03 -10.09 -2.70
CA SER A 9 -2.50 -9.92 -2.63
C SER A 9 -3.35 -11.03 -3.26
N PHE A 10 -2.73 -11.99 -3.95
CA PHE A 10 -3.39 -13.24 -4.39
C PHE A 10 -3.41 -14.33 -3.31
N LEU A 11 -2.60 -14.19 -2.26
CA LEU A 11 -2.69 -15.00 -1.06
C LEU A 11 -3.81 -14.46 -0.16
N PRO A 12 -4.27 -15.26 0.83
CA PRO A 12 -5.03 -14.74 1.95
C PRO A 12 -4.30 -13.58 2.64
N ASP A 13 -5.06 -12.73 3.35
CA ASP A 13 -4.46 -11.65 4.12
C ASP A 13 -3.48 -12.19 5.14
N LEU A 14 -2.28 -11.60 5.18
CA LEU A 14 -1.19 -12.08 5.99
C LEU A 14 -1.50 -11.86 7.47
N THR A 15 -1.23 -12.88 8.29
CA THR A 15 -1.26 -12.73 9.75
C THR A 15 -0.06 -11.91 10.23
N ASP A 16 -0.14 -11.34 11.43
CA ASP A 16 0.97 -10.59 12.02
C ASP A 16 2.26 -11.44 12.14
N GLU A 17 2.14 -12.74 12.38
CA GLU A 17 3.30 -13.66 12.38
C GLU A 17 3.93 -13.79 10.98
N GLN A 18 3.11 -13.83 9.93
CA GLN A 18 3.59 -13.88 8.54
C GLN A 18 4.23 -12.55 8.12
N ILE A 19 3.63 -11.41 8.50
CA ILE A 19 4.18 -10.07 8.26
C ILE A 19 5.53 -9.92 8.96
N LEU A 20 5.63 -10.31 10.24
CA LEU A 20 6.87 -10.28 11.01
C LEU A 20 8.01 -11.08 10.35
N LYS A 21 7.69 -12.21 9.70
CA LYS A 21 8.68 -13.00 8.93
C LYS A 21 9.17 -12.24 7.70
N GLN A 22 8.30 -11.53 6.98
CA GLN A 22 8.71 -10.72 5.82
C GLN A 22 9.56 -9.52 6.25
N ILE A 23 9.21 -8.86 7.36
CA ILE A 23 10.00 -7.77 7.94
C ILE A 23 11.38 -8.28 8.38
N SER A 24 11.42 -9.41 9.11
CA SER A 24 12.68 -10.05 9.53
C SER A 24 13.58 -10.35 8.34
N TYR A 25 13.00 -10.84 7.24
CA TYR A 25 13.74 -11.08 6.00
C TYR A 25 14.34 -9.77 5.45
N ALA A 26 13.55 -8.71 5.31
CA ALA A 26 14.03 -7.43 4.77
C ALA A 26 15.12 -6.80 5.64
N ILE A 27 14.94 -6.78 6.97
CA ILE A 27 15.96 -6.29 7.91
C ILE A 27 17.24 -7.13 7.81
N SER A 28 17.14 -8.46 7.64
CA SER A 28 18.31 -9.33 7.47
C SER A 28 19.12 -9.01 6.20
N LYS A 29 18.48 -8.38 5.20
CA LYS A 29 19.12 -7.89 3.98
C LYS A 29 19.68 -6.47 4.10
N GLY A 30 19.46 -5.79 5.24
CA GLY A 30 19.86 -4.40 5.44
C GLY A 30 18.94 -3.39 4.77
N TYR A 31 17.71 -3.77 4.43
CA TYR A 31 16.73 -2.87 3.80
C TYR A 31 16.02 -2.01 4.86
N ALA A 32 15.79 -0.75 4.53
CA ALA A 32 15.04 0.17 5.38
C ALA A 32 13.54 -0.07 5.20
N MET A 33 12.81 -0.19 6.30
CA MET A 33 11.36 -0.43 6.27
C MET A 33 10.59 0.87 6.44
N ASN A 34 9.48 1.04 5.73
CA ASN A 34 8.50 2.08 6.03
C ASN A 34 7.06 1.57 5.91
N VAL A 35 6.15 2.34 6.49
CA VAL A 35 4.70 2.08 6.48
C VAL A 35 4.02 3.26 5.81
N GLU A 36 3.05 2.99 4.96
CA GLU A 36 2.31 4.01 4.23
C GLU A 36 0.81 3.68 4.20
N TRP A 37 -0.03 4.71 4.17
CA TRP A 37 -1.49 4.60 4.18
C TRP A 37 -2.13 5.33 3.00
N SER A 38 -3.24 4.80 2.49
CA SER A 38 -4.09 5.51 1.53
C SER A 38 -5.50 4.94 1.51
N ASP A 39 -6.49 5.80 1.30
CA ASP A 39 -7.86 5.42 0.96
C ASP A 39 -8.23 5.75 -0.51
N ASP A 40 -7.23 6.12 -1.34
CA ASP A 40 -7.35 6.13 -2.80
C ASP A 40 -6.64 4.89 -3.39
N PRO A 41 -7.41 3.87 -3.82
CA PRO A 41 -6.85 2.63 -4.35
C PRO A 41 -6.40 2.73 -5.82
N HIS A 42 -6.48 3.91 -6.45
CA HIS A 42 -6.20 4.06 -7.88
C HIS A 42 -4.81 3.52 -8.27
N PRO A 43 -4.68 2.76 -9.38
CA PRO A 43 -3.41 2.11 -9.76
C PRO A 43 -2.29 3.09 -10.13
N ARG A 44 -2.61 4.39 -10.27
CA ARG A 44 -1.64 5.46 -10.53
C ARG A 44 -1.43 6.37 -9.32
N ASN A 45 -2.01 6.05 -8.17
CA ASN A 45 -1.70 6.72 -6.91
C ASN A 45 -0.34 6.20 -6.40
N SER A 46 0.74 6.87 -6.81
CA SER A 46 2.11 6.44 -6.52
C SER A 46 2.54 6.76 -5.08
N TYR A 47 2.11 7.91 -4.56
CA TYR A 47 2.50 8.42 -3.26
C TYR A 47 1.37 8.21 -2.27
N TRP A 48 1.54 7.22 -1.40
CA TRP A 48 0.68 7.03 -0.24
C TRP A 48 1.23 7.86 0.91
N GLU A 49 0.38 8.19 1.87
CA GLU A 49 0.74 9.02 3.01
C GLU A 49 1.75 8.29 3.89
N LEU A 50 2.85 8.97 4.23
CA LEU A 50 3.91 8.40 5.06
C LEU A 50 3.44 8.27 6.51
N TRP A 51 3.61 7.08 7.09
CA TRP A 51 3.56 6.93 8.54
C TRP A 51 4.95 7.19 9.12
N GLY A 52 5.16 8.43 9.56
CA GLY A 52 6.45 8.87 10.09
C GLY A 52 7.57 8.84 9.05
N LEU A 53 8.79 8.55 9.50
CA LEU A 53 9.96 8.39 8.63
C LEU A 53 10.29 6.90 8.42
N PRO A 54 10.96 6.53 7.31
CA PRO A 54 11.50 5.18 7.18
C PRO A 54 12.45 4.82 8.34
N LEU A 55 12.36 3.58 8.78
CA LEU A 55 13.04 3.04 9.95
C LEU A 55 14.47 2.58 9.60
N PHE A 56 15.32 3.52 9.19
CA PHE A 56 16.66 3.24 8.65
C PHE A 56 17.59 2.46 9.59
N ASP A 57 17.65 2.85 10.87
CA ASP A 57 18.59 2.27 11.85
C ASP A 57 17.96 1.15 12.70
N ILE A 58 16.70 0.79 12.43
CA ILE A 58 15.97 -0.21 13.21
C ILE A 58 16.40 -1.62 12.82
N LYS A 59 16.86 -2.37 13.83
CA LYS A 59 17.33 -3.77 13.67
C LYS A 59 16.36 -4.80 14.25
N ASP A 60 15.43 -4.37 15.09
CA ASP A 60 14.43 -5.25 15.70
C ASP A 60 13.14 -5.24 14.86
N PRO A 61 12.75 -6.38 14.23
CA PRO A 61 11.49 -6.51 13.51
C PRO A 61 10.26 -6.15 14.36
N ALA A 62 10.32 -6.33 15.68
CA ALA A 62 9.23 -5.99 16.58
C ALA A 62 8.94 -4.49 16.62
N ALA A 63 9.96 -3.65 16.45
CA ALA A 63 9.78 -2.19 16.38
C ALA A 63 9.03 -1.76 15.10
N VAL A 64 9.28 -2.44 13.97
CA VAL A 64 8.50 -2.19 12.74
C VAL A 64 7.05 -2.65 12.90
N MET A 65 6.83 -3.82 13.53
CA MET A 65 5.47 -4.28 13.84
C MET A 65 4.72 -3.37 14.81
N PHE A 66 5.44 -2.74 15.75
CA PHE A 66 4.86 -1.72 16.63
C PHE A 66 4.32 -0.54 15.81
N GLU A 67 5.12 0.02 14.90
CA GLU A 67 4.69 1.13 14.04
C GLU A 67 3.51 0.75 13.13
N ILE A 68 3.49 -0.46 12.57
CA ILE A 68 2.34 -0.95 11.79
C ILE A 68 1.07 -0.97 12.64
N ASN A 69 1.16 -1.41 13.89
CA ASN A 69 0.02 -1.48 14.80
C ASN A 69 -0.45 -0.11 15.28
N GLU A 70 0.46 0.85 15.47
CA GLU A 70 0.07 2.24 15.76
C GLU A 70 -0.58 2.91 14.54
N ALA A 71 -0.07 2.68 13.32
CA ALA A 71 -0.69 3.14 12.09
C ALA A 71 -2.11 2.58 11.91
N ARG A 72 -2.32 1.28 12.20
CA ARG A 72 -3.65 0.64 12.17
C ARG A 72 -4.65 1.28 13.13
N LYS A 73 -4.19 1.83 14.26
CA LYS A 73 -5.05 2.49 15.26
C LYS A 73 -5.37 3.94 14.88
N ALA A 74 -4.41 4.64 14.28
CA ALA A 74 -4.50 6.08 14.06
C ALA A 74 -5.05 6.46 12.67
N CYS A 75 -4.74 5.67 11.63
CA CYS A 75 -5.19 5.97 10.28
C CYS A 75 -6.69 5.67 10.11
N ALA A 76 -7.35 6.45 9.25
CA ALA A 76 -8.73 6.19 8.86
C ALA A 76 -8.85 4.85 8.12
N ASN A 77 -10.08 4.35 7.99
CA ASN A 77 -10.33 3.10 7.27
C ASN A 77 -9.85 3.21 5.81
N GLY A 78 -9.06 2.25 5.36
CA GLY A 78 -8.32 2.34 4.12
C GLY A 78 -7.29 1.21 3.97
N TYR A 79 -6.26 1.45 3.19
CA TYR A 79 -5.16 0.52 2.97
C TYR A 79 -3.92 0.95 3.73
N ILE A 80 -3.21 -0.03 4.27
CA ILE A 80 -1.84 0.15 4.77
C ILE A 80 -0.93 -0.80 4.01
N ARG A 81 0.19 -0.28 3.50
CA ARG A 81 1.26 -1.07 2.88
C ARG A 81 2.55 -0.91 3.67
N VAL A 82 3.36 -1.96 3.59
CA VAL A 82 4.74 -1.97 4.11
C VAL A 82 5.67 -2.07 2.92
N ASN A 83 6.71 -1.25 2.91
CA ASN A 83 7.74 -1.29 1.88
C ASN A 83 9.12 -1.55 2.49
N ALA A 84 9.99 -2.17 1.69
CA ALA A 84 11.41 -2.33 1.98
C ALA A 84 12.22 -1.61 0.90
N PHE A 85 13.09 -0.70 1.31
CA PHE A 85 13.92 0.12 0.44
C PHE A 85 15.39 -0.31 0.53
N ASP A 86 16.02 -0.49 -0.63
CA ASP A 86 17.44 -0.80 -0.75
C ASP A 86 18.18 0.42 -1.30
N ALA A 87 19.03 1.02 -0.47
CA ALA A 87 19.82 2.20 -0.81
C ALA A 87 21.17 1.85 -1.46
N SER A 88 21.46 0.57 -1.71
CA SER A 88 22.70 0.18 -2.37
C SER A 88 22.76 0.70 -3.82
N TYR A 89 23.96 1.12 -4.23
CA TYR A 89 24.23 1.62 -5.57
C TYR A 89 23.78 0.62 -6.64
N GLY A 90 23.00 1.10 -7.61
CA GLY A 90 22.42 0.28 -8.67
C GLY A 90 21.02 -0.26 -8.38
N THR A 91 20.57 -0.20 -7.12
CA THR A 91 19.17 -0.47 -6.74
C THR A 91 18.43 0.83 -6.43
N GLU A 92 18.82 1.53 -5.36
CA GLU A 92 18.29 2.84 -4.93
C GLU A 92 16.76 2.97 -5.02
N SER A 93 16.04 1.90 -4.65
CA SER A 93 14.61 1.77 -4.90
C SER A 93 13.92 0.81 -3.90
N CYS A 94 12.59 0.83 -3.92
CA CYS A 94 11.77 -0.15 -3.23
C CYS A 94 11.94 -1.54 -3.89
N VAL A 95 12.30 -2.54 -3.09
CA VAL A 95 12.52 -3.93 -3.54
C VAL A 95 11.43 -4.89 -3.08
N MET A 96 10.58 -4.47 -2.13
CA MET A 96 9.42 -5.24 -1.69
C MET A 96 8.31 -4.31 -1.21
N CYS A 97 7.07 -4.57 -1.63
CA CYS A 97 5.89 -3.82 -1.23
C CYS A 97 4.70 -4.77 -1.10
N PHE A 98 4.03 -4.80 0.06
CA PHE A 98 2.83 -5.61 0.27
C PHE A 98 1.84 -4.95 1.22
N ILE A 99 0.56 -5.28 1.03
CA ILE A 99 -0.55 -4.76 1.83
C ILE A 99 -0.64 -5.52 3.16
N VAL A 100 -0.78 -4.79 4.27
CA VAL A 100 -0.93 -5.34 5.63
C VAL A 100 -2.29 -5.03 6.27
N SER A 101 -3.07 -4.12 5.67
CA SER A 101 -4.46 -3.83 6.02
C SER A 101 -5.22 -3.39 4.78
N ARG A 102 -6.48 -3.79 4.68
CA ARG A 102 -7.40 -3.41 3.60
C ARG A 102 -8.82 -3.21 4.15
N PRO A 103 -9.67 -2.40 3.50
CA PRO A 103 -11.08 -2.27 3.87
C PRO A 103 -11.83 -3.60 3.76
N ALA A 104 -12.85 -3.78 4.60
CA ALA A 104 -13.71 -4.98 4.56
C ALA A 104 -14.49 -5.12 3.24
N ASN A 105 -14.86 -3.99 2.63
CA ASN A 105 -15.49 -3.94 1.32
C ASN A 105 -14.79 -2.89 0.44
N GLU A 106 -14.21 -3.35 -0.67
CA GLU A 106 -13.67 -2.47 -1.71
C GLU A 106 -14.63 -2.48 -2.92
N PRO A 107 -15.33 -1.38 -3.22
CA PRO A 107 -16.27 -1.32 -4.34
C PRO A 107 -15.56 -1.41 -5.70
N GLY A 108 -14.29 -1.02 -5.78
CA GLY A 108 -13.44 -1.11 -6.94
C GLY A 108 -13.54 0.11 -7.84
N PHE A 109 -13.50 -0.15 -9.14
CA PHE A 109 -13.42 0.86 -10.17
C PHE A 109 -14.41 0.59 -11.28
N TYR A 110 -14.71 1.63 -12.04
CA TYR A 110 -15.27 1.49 -13.38
C TYR A 110 -14.35 2.15 -14.41
N LEU A 111 -14.49 1.69 -15.66
CA LEU A 111 -13.74 2.21 -16.79
C LEU A 111 -14.62 3.21 -17.55
N ASP A 112 -14.36 4.49 -17.33
CA ASP A 112 -14.97 5.61 -18.04
C ASP A 112 -14.42 5.66 -19.47
N ARG A 113 -15.30 5.90 -20.44
CA ARG A 113 -15.00 5.86 -21.88
C ARG A 113 -15.52 7.12 -22.53
N THR A 114 -14.61 7.95 -23.04
CA THR A 114 -14.95 9.13 -23.84
C THR A 114 -14.58 8.88 -25.31
N GLU A 115 -15.53 9.10 -26.22
CA GLU A 115 -15.30 8.97 -27.67
C GLU A 115 -14.30 10.04 -28.14
N GLY A 116 -13.22 9.58 -28.76
CA GLY A 116 -12.20 10.43 -29.39
C GLY A 116 -12.32 10.46 -30.91
N ALA A 117 -11.27 10.90 -31.60
CA ALA A 117 -11.24 10.92 -33.06
C ALA A 117 -11.39 9.50 -33.65
N GLY A 118 -12.23 9.35 -34.67
CA GLY A 118 -12.43 8.08 -35.35
C GLY A 118 -13.03 7.00 -34.42
N ARG A 119 -12.23 5.97 -34.10
CA ARG A 119 -12.61 4.84 -33.21
C ARG A 119 -11.79 4.82 -31.91
N PHE A 120 -11.06 5.89 -31.61
CA PHE A 120 -10.32 6.00 -30.36
C PHE A 120 -11.26 6.21 -29.17
N ILE A 121 -10.95 5.56 -28.06
CA ILE A 121 -11.60 5.79 -26.76
C ILE A 121 -10.52 6.29 -25.80
N THR A 122 -10.76 7.42 -25.16
CA THR A 122 -9.96 7.89 -24.04
C THR A 122 -10.52 7.29 -22.76
N TYR A 123 -9.66 6.57 -22.04
CA TYR A 123 -10.04 5.85 -20.83
C TYR A 123 -9.68 6.63 -19.57
N THR A 124 -10.58 6.62 -18.59
CA THR A 124 -10.28 7.02 -17.21
C THR A 124 -10.72 5.93 -16.26
N ILE A 125 -9.82 5.47 -15.39
CA ILE A 125 -10.18 4.56 -14.29
C ILE A 125 -10.71 5.43 -13.16
N LYS A 126 -11.93 5.16 -12.70
CA LYS A 126 -12.57 5.93 -11.62
C LYS A 126 -12.86 5.02 -10.44
N SER A 127 -12.36 5.40 -9.26
CA SER A 127 -12.64 4.70 -7.99
C SER A 127 -14.02 5.10 -7.46
N TYR A 128 -14.82 4.11 -7.05
CA TYR A 128 -16.12 4.39 -6.43
C TYR A 128 -15.98 5.04 -5.05
N SER A 129 -14.99 4.65 -4.26
CA SER A 129 -14.78 5.18 -2.90
C SER A 129 -14.37 6.66 -2.94
N VAL A 130 -13.44 7.01 -3.83
CA VAL A 130 -12.87 8.36 -3.98
C VAL A 130 -13.87 9.36 -4.54
N GLN A 131 -14.69 8.98 -5.51
CA GLN A 131 -15.67 9.90 -6.09
C GLN A 131 -16.84 10.19 -5.14
N ALA A 132 -17.12 9.28 -4.20
CA ALA A 132 -18.29 9.37 -3.32
C ALA A 132 -17.99 10.23 -2.08
N ASN A 133 -16.78 10.16 -1.54
CA ASN A 133 -16.42 10.79 -0.27
C ASN A 133 -15.01 11.41 -0.29
N PRO A 134 -14.76 12.43 0.54
CA PRO A 134 -13.42 12.97 0.74
C PRO A 134 -12.51 11.97 1.45
N GLU A 135 -11.20 12.21 1.38
CA GLU A 135 -10.18 11.46 2.10
C GLU A 135 -10.47 11.40 3.61
N GLY A 136 -10.21 10.24 4.22
CA GLY A 136 -10.51 9.93 5.61
C GLY A 136 -11.95 9.47 5.85
N SER A 137 -12.81 9.47 4.84
CA SER A 137 -14.23 9.05 4.94
C SER A 137 -14.67 8.17 3.75
N ARG A 138 -13.73 7.52 3.06
CA ARG A 138 -14.00 6.72 1.85
C ARG A 138 -14.46 5.29 2.10
N TYR A 139 -14.20 4.74 3.30
CA TYR A 139 -14.51 3.36 3.69
C TYR A 139 -15.11 3.26 5.08
#